data_AF-A0A9X6X5C2-F1
#
_entry.id   AF-A0A9X6X5C2-F1
#
_cell.length_a   1.000
_cell.length_b   1.000
_cell.length_c   1.000
_cell.angle_alpha   90.00
_cell.angle_beta   90.00
_cell.angle_gamma   90.00
#
_symmetry.space_group_name_H-M   'P 1'
#
loop_
_entity.id
_entity.type
_entity.pdbx_description
1 polymer ?
#
loop_
_entity_poly.entity_id
_entity_poly.type
_entity_poly.pdbx_seq_one_letter_code
_entity_poly.pdbx_strand_id
1 'polypeptide(L)'
;MKKGLSIIILLLFLFPTMASAHTKLVSSNPSNGQIITEPTKQITLEFEEALEQLGTIKLYKTGSATAVTNVSIKGNKLIADLPNGLENGDYKIEWKVVSEDGHPITGQIPFKVQLKQAETKTTDKVVKDQTPAKEKQKEATPKKERSKYLIPLIAIGLFGIALMVGGVVLWNRK
;
A
#
# COMPACT_ATOMS: atom_id res chain seq x y z
N MET A 1 -22.10 -12.98 -46.84
CA MET A 1 -20.89 -13.22 -46.02
C MET A 1 -20.09 -11.94 -45.78
N LYS A 2 -19.62 -11.24 -46.82
CA LYS A 2 -18.84 -9.99 -46.73
C LYS A 2 -19.48 -8.83 -45.94
N LYS A 3 -20.81 -8.63 -46.07
CA LYS A 3 -21.54 -7.58 -45.33
C LYS A 3 -21.60 -7.82 -43.81
N GLY A 4 -21.69 -9.08 -43.39
CA GLY A 4 -21.68 -9.45 -41.97
C GLY A 4 -20.31 -9.22 -41.34
N LEU A 5 -19.24 -9.48 -42.10
CA LEU A 5 -17.86 -9.21 -41.67
C LEU A 5 -17.61 -7.70 -41.48
N SER A 6 -18.12 -6.85 -42.38
CA SER A 6 -18.01 -5.39 -42.23
C SER A 6 -18.77 -4.86 -41.01
N ILE A 7 -19.95 -5.42 -40.69
CA ILE A 7 -20.73 -5.03 -39.52
C ILE A 7 -20.01 -5.44 -38.22
N ILE A 8 -19.44 -6.65 -38.18
CA ILE A 8 -18.67 -7.12 -37.02
C ILE A 8 -17.42 -6.26 -36.79
N ILE A 9 -16.67 -5.95 -37.84
CA ILE A 9 -15.51 -5.05 -37.77
C ILE A 9 -15.92 -3.67 -37.26
N LEU A 10 -17.02 -3.10 -37.76
CA LEU A 10 -17.52 -1.81 -37.29
C LEU A 10 -17.91 -1.85 -35.80
N LEU A 11 -18.49 -2.96 -35.34
CA LEU A 11 -18.87 -3.16 -33.94
C LEU A 11 -17.66 -3.21 -33.00
N LEU A 12 -16.52 -3.73 -33.45
CA LEU A 12 -15.27 -3.78 -32.68
C LEU A 12 -14.69 -2.38 -32.39
N PHE A 13 -14.97 -1.37 -33.24
CA PHE A 13 -14.51 0.02 -33.04
C PHE A 13 -15.44 0.87 -32.15
N LEU A 14 -16.63 0.36 -31.79
CA LEU A 14 -17.59 1.08 -30.93
C LEU A 14 -17.29 0.98 -29.43
N PHE A 15 -16.26 0.22 -29.05
CA PHE A 15 -15.84 0.09 -27.66
C PHE A 15 -14.65 1.02 -27.39
N PRO A 16 -14.86 2.23 -26.85
CA PRO A 16 -13.73 3.04 -26.39
C PRO A 16 -13.03 2.30 -25.24
N THR A 17 -11.74 2.03 -25.41
CA THR A 17 -10.90 1.60 -24.29
C THR A 17 -10.66 2.82 -23.40
N MET A 18 -10.94 2.70 -22.09
CA MET A 18 -10.54 3.74 -21.14
C MET A 18 -9.01 3.66 -20.98
N ALA A 19 -8.28 4.52 -21.69
CA ALA A 19 -6.87 4.76 -21.40
C ALA A 19 -6.79 5.76 -20.23
N SER A 20 -6.19 5.34 -19.11
CA SER A 20 -5.95 6.23 -17.97
C SER A 20 -4.65 7.00 -18.23
N ALA A 21 -4.75 8.26 -18.67
CA ALA A 21 -3.60 9.14 -18.93
C ALA A 21 -3.14 9.90 -17.67
N HIS A 22 -3.34 9.32 -16.49
CA HIS A 22 -2.91 9.94 -15.24
C HIS A 22 -2.20 8.89 -14.42
N THR A 23 -0.88 9.04 -14.30
CA THR A 23 -0.08 8.27 -13.35
C THR A 23 -0.64 8.46 -11.95
N LYS A 24 -0.80 7.37 -11.20
CA LYS A 24 -1.25 7.40 -9.80
C LYS A 24 -0.17 6.88 -8.88
N LEU A 25 -0.25 7.28 -7.62
CA LEU A 25 0.52 6.64 -6.56
C LEU A 25 -0.03 5.22 -6.35
N VAL A 26 0.82 4.21 -6.55
CA VAL A 26 0.51 2.79 -6.37
C VAL A 26 0.77 2.36 -4.95
N SER A 27 1.92 2.76 -4.39
CA SER A 27 2.29 2.43 -3.02
C SER A 27 3.19 3.48 -2.38
N SER A 28 3.25 3.46 -1.06
CA SER A 28 4.18 4.29 -0.30
C SER A 28 4.71 3.55 0.92
N ASN A 29 5.97 3.83 1.22
CA ASN A 29 6.61 3.51 2.48
C ASN A 29 7.20 4.79 3.07
N PRO A 30 6.67 5.32 4.19
CA PRO A 30 5.51 4.82 4.94
C PRO A 30 4.18 4.84 4.18
N SER A 31 3.29 3.90 4.48
CA SER A 31 1.91 3.84 3.95
C SER A 31 1.00 4.86 4.64
N ASN A 32 -0.10 5.23 3.96
CA ASN A 32 -1.09 6.15 4.53
C ASN A 32 -1.67 5.62 5.85
N GLY A 33 -1.53 6.41 6.92
CA GLY A 33 -1.96 6.07 8.26
C GLY A 33 -1.09 5.04 8.98
N GLN A 34 0.04 4.62 8.39
CA GLN A 34 0.92 3.63 9.00
C GLN A 34 1.48 4.13 10.34
N ILE A 35 1.51 3.23 11.33
CA ILE A 35 2.24 3.43 12.58
C ILE A 35 3.59 2.71 12.46
N ILE A 36 4.66 3.47 12.46
CA ILE A 36 6.04 2.97 12.39
C ILE A 36 6.52 2.69 13.82
N THR A 37 6.85 1.44 14.10
CA THR A 37 7.38 1.01 15.41
C THR A 37 8.88 0.75 15.40
N GLU A 38 9.52 0.79 14.22
CA GLU A 38 10.94 0.54 14.01
C GLU A 38 11.61 1.70 13.27
N PRO A 39 12.90 2.00 13.54
CA PRO A 39 13.61 3.08 12.87
C PRO A 39 13.60 2.94 11.35
N THR A 40 13.14 3.98 10.65
CA THR A 40 13.11 4.05 9.19
C THR A 40 14.11 5.10 8.70
N LYS A 41 14.83 4.80 7.63
CA LYS A 41 15.87 5.67 7.06
C LYS A 41 15.50 6.32 5.73
N GLN A 42 14.38 5.93 5.13
CA GLN A 42 14.03 6.34 3.77
C GLN A 42 12.52 6.41 3.58
N ILE A 43 12.08 7.38 2.78
CA ILE A 43 10.75 7.49 2.21
C ILE A 43 10.82 6.97 0.77
N THR A 44 9.85 6.16 0.36
CA THR A 44 9.70 5.69 -1.00
C THR A 44 8.25 5.80 -1.42
N LEU A 45 8.01 6.47 -2.56
CA LEU A 45 6.72 6.58 -3.21
C LEU A 45 6.83 5.91 -4.57
N GLU A 46 5.94 4.99 -4.87
CA GLU A 46 5.92 4.25 -6.13
C GLU A 46 4.66 4.61 -6.92
N PHE A 47 4.88 4.89 -8.20
CA PHE A 47 3.87 5.36 -9.12
C PHE A 47 3.61 4.29 -10.20
N GLU A 48 2.48 4.41 -10.87
CA GLU A 48 2.03 3.43 -11.89
C GLU A 48 2.92 3.45 -13.14
N GLU A 49 3.46 4.63 -13.47
CA GLU A 49 4.27 4.90 -14.65
C GLU A 49 5.59 5.57 -14.24
N ALA A 50 6.53 5.62 -15.18
CA ALA A 50 7.79 6.30 -14.96
C ALA A 50 7.59 7.81 -14.74
N LEU A 51 8.51 8.41 -13.99
CA LEU A 51 8.52 9.83 -13.69
C LEU A 51 9.63 10.52 -14.48
N GLU A 52 9.39 11.78 -14.83
CA GLU A 52 10.43 12.70 -15.28
C GLU A 52 11.43 12.99 -14.15
N GLN A 53 12.62 13.50 -14.47
CA GLN A 53 13.68 13.75 -13.48
C GLN A 53 13.41 14.95 -12.53
N LEU A 54 12.16 15.39 -12.41
CA LEU A 54 11.74 16.51 -11.57
C LEU A 54 10.76 16.02 -10.48
N GLY A 55 11.22 16.04 -9.23
CA GLY A 55 10.39 15.68 -8.09
C GLY A 55 10.85 16.31 -6.78
N THR A 56 9.91 16.49 -5.85
CA THR A 56 10.18 17.05 -4.52
C THR A 56 9.45 16.24 -3.46
N ILE A 57 10.09 16.10 -2.30
CA ILE A 57 9.48 15.59 -1.07
C ILE A 57 9.70 16.65 0.01
N LYS A 58 8.66 16.94 0.78
CA LYS A 58 8.72 17.67 2.05
C LYS A 58 8.14 16.79 3.14
N LEU A 59 8.77 16.83 4.31
CA LEU A 59 8.30 16.09 5.49
C LEU A 59 7.96 17.09 6.60
N TYR A 60 6.84 16.88 7.27
CA TYR A 60 6.40 17.69 8.40
C TYR A 60 6.14 16.80 9.62
N LYS A 61 6.56 17.25 10.80
CA LYS A 61 6.22 16.69 12.12
C LYS A 61 5.35 17.71 12.86
N THR A 62 4.08 17.39 13.12
CA THR A 62 3.15 18.30 13.80
C THR A 62 3.14 19.73 13.20
N GLY A 63 3.24 19.83 11.86
CA GLY A 63 3.26 21.11 11.13
C GLY A 63 4.64 21.75 10.94
N SER A 64 5.69 21.31 11.66
CA SER A 64 7.06 21.80 11.49
C SER A 64 7.83 20.98 10.46
N ALA A 65 8.55 21.64 9.56
CA ALA A 65 9.35 20.95 8.55
C ALA A 65 10.44 20.08 9.20
N THR A 66 10.63 18.88 8.68
CA THR A 66 11.70 17.93 9.05
C THR A 66 12.62 17.74 7.86
N ALA A 67 13.92 17.55 8.13
CA ALA A 67 14.92 17.39 7.09
C ALA A 67 14.72 16.09 6.30
N VAL A 68 14.78 16.20 4.98
CA VAL A 68 14.92 15.10 4.02
C VAL A 68 16.09 15.43 3.10
N THR A 69 16.82 14.42 2.64
CA THR A 69 17.98 14.59 1.74
C THR A 69 17.92 13.60 0.58
N ASN A 70 18.79 13.78 -0.42
CA ASN A 70 18.94 12.84 -1.55
C ASN A 70 17.62 12.50 -2.26
N VAL A 71 16.74 13.49 -2.44
CA VAL A 71 15.50 13.30 -3.21
C VAL A 71 15.88 12.91 -4.64
N SER A 72 15.50 11.71 -5.04
CA SER A 72 15.88 11.14 -6.33
C SER A 72 14.75 10.33 -6.94
N ILE A 73 14.76 10.25 -8.27
CA ILE A 73 13.80 9.48 -9.05
C ILE A 73 14.53 8.30 -9.68
N LYS A 74 13.95 7.10 -9.55
CA LYS A 74 14.44 5.86 -10.15
C LYS A 74 13.27 5.15 -10.84
N GLY A 75 13.13 5.38 -12.14
CA GLY A 75 11.99 4.88 -12.92
C GLY A 75 10.69 5.48 -12.40
N ASN A 76 9.82 4.64 -11.86
CA ASN A 76 8.52 5.02 -11.28
C ASN A 76 8.58 5.32 -9.77
N LYS A 77 9.78 5.43 -9.17
CA LYS A 77 9.93 5.64 -7.72
C LYS A 77 10.53 6.99 -7.38
N LEU A 78 9.90 7.71 -6.46
CA LEU A 78 10.46 8.89 -5.80
C LEU A 78 10.97 8.49 -4.41
N ILE A 79 12.24 8.75 -4.14
CA ILE A 79 12.95 8.29 -2.96
C ILE A 79 13.57 9.49 -2.25
N ALA A 80 13.50 9.52 -0.91
CA ALA A 80 14.21 10.52 -0.10
C ALA A 80 14.76 9.90 1.18
N ASP A 81 15.96 10.32 1.57
CA ASP A 81 16.63 9.83 2.77
C ASP A 81 16.25 10.66 4.01
N LEU A 82 16.25 9.99 5.16
CA LEU A 82 15.96 10.55 6.49
C LEU A 82 17.26 10.56 7.31
N PRO A 83 18.10 11.61 7.22
CA PRO A 83 19.46 11.59 7.76
C PRO A 83 19.50 11.42 9.28
N ASN A 84 18.51 11.96 9.99
CA ASN A 84 18.43 11.93 11.45
C ASN A 84 17.45 10.85 11.96
N GLY A 85 16.89 10.03 11.08
CA GLY A 85 15.75 9.17 11.40
C GLY A 85 14.50 10.00 11.77
N LEU A 86 13.57 9.36 12.48
CA LEU A 86 12.32 9.96 12.92
C LEU A 86 12.14 9.78 14.42
N GLU A 87 11.67 10.82 15.08
CA GLU A 87 11.26 10.76 16.48
C GLU A 87 9.79 10.34 16.58
N ASN A 88 9.31 10.04 17.78
CA ASN A 88 7.89 9.78 17.99
C ASN A 88 7.05 11.03 17.68
N GLY A 89 5.93 10.82 16.97
CA GLY A 89 5.01 11.90 16.59
C GLY A 89 4.17 11.61 15.35
N ASP A 90 3.33 12.58 15.01
CA ASP A 90 2.52 12.58 13.81
C ASP A 90 3.26 13.29 12.68
N TYR A 91 3.33 12.63 11.53
CA TYR A 91 4.06 13.07 10.36
C TYR A 91 3.17 13.19 9.13
N LYS A 92 3.60 14.02 8.19
CA LYS A 92 2.98 14.16 6.88
C LYS A 92 4.04 14.32 5.81
N ILE A 93 4.00 13.43 4.82
CA ILE A 93 4.78 13.53 3.58
C ILE A 93 3.97 14.39 2.63
N GLU A 94 4.57 15.40 2.02
CA GLU A 94 4.02 16.11 0.87
C GLU A 94 4.97 15.92 -0.31
N TRP A 95 4.43 15.71 -1.50
CA TRP A 95 5.24 15.51 -2.69
C TRP A 95 4.66 16.24 -3.90
N LYS A 96 5.55 16.50 -4.86
CA LYS A 96 5.21 16.93 -6.22
C LYS A 96 6.15 16.23 -7.20
N VAL A 97 5.59 15.63 -8.25
CA VAL A 97 6.33 14.97 -9.33
C VAL A 97 5.73 15.36 -10.68
N VAL A 98 6.42 15.02 -11.75
CA VAL A 98 5.91 15.10 -13.12
C VAL A 98 6.00 13.70 -13.72
N SER A 99 4.87 13.17 -14.22
CA SER A 99 4.83 11.90 -14.94
C SER A 99 5.48 12.03 -16.32
N GLU A 100 5.83 10.90 -16.94
CA GLU A 100 6.45 10.85 -18.28
C GLU A 100 5.58 11.52 -19.37
N ASP A 101 4.26 11.60 -19.15
CA ASP A 101 3.33 12.32 -20.04
C ASP A 101 3.32 13.85 -19.83
N GLY A 102 4.12 14.37 -18.90
CA GLY A 102 4.30 15.79 -18.62
C GLY A 102 3.32 16.41 -17.61
N HIS A 103 2.40 15.63 -17.02
CA HIS A 103 1.46 16.18 -16.05
C HIS A 103 2.07 16.30 -14.64
N PRO A 104 1.93 17.46 -13.97
CA PRO A 104 2.34 17.59 -12.59
C PRO A 104 1.31 16.91 -11.67
N ILE A 105 1.82 16.11 -10.75
CA ILE A 105 1.01 15.40 -9.77
C ILE A 105 1.48 15.87 -8.39
N THR A 106 0.55 15.99 -7.45
CA THR A 106 0.85 16.31 -6.04
C THR A 106 0.03 15.42 -5.11
N GLY A 107 0.51 15.25 -3.88
CA GLY A 107 -0.23 14.50 -2.87
C GLY A 107 0.39 14.59 -1.50
N GLN A 108 -0.32 14.01 -0.53
CA GLN A 108 0.07 14.00 0.87
C GLN A 108 -0.21 12.64 1.51
N ILE A 109 0.66 12.22 2.43
CA ILE A 109 0.53 10.94 3.13
C ILE A 109 0.78 11.16 4.62
N PRO A 110 -0.26 11.11 5.47
CA PRO A 110 -0.09 11.13 6.92
C PRO A 110 0.41 9.78 7.42
N PHE A 111 1.27 9.78 8.44
CA PHE A 111 1.70 8.57 9.15
C PHE A 111 2.13 8.92 10.58
N LYS A 112 2.34 7.93 11.44
CA LYS A 112 2.72 8.12 12.84
C LYS A 112 3.97 7.31 13.16
N VAL A 113 4.80 7.82 14.07
CA VAL A 113 5.99 7.13 14.59
C VAL A 113 5.81 6.87 16.08
N GLN A 114 5.97 5.61 16.47
CA GLN A 114 5.89 5.09 17.84
C GLN A 114 7.01 4.08 18.07
N LEU A 115 8.25 4.55 18.01
CA LEU A 115 9.43 3.78 18.35
C LEU A 115 9.39 3.37 19.82
N LYS A 116 9.61 2.07 20.05
CA LYS A 116 9.87 1.55 21.38
C LYS A 116 11.25 2.05 21.81
N GLN A 117 11.32 2.76 22.94
CA GLN A 117 12.61 3.16 23.49
C GLN A 117 13.41 1.89 23.75
N ALA A 118 14.58 1.78 23.11
CA ALA A 118 15.54 0.77 23.49
C ALA A 118 15.97 1.11 24.92
N GLU A 119 15.57 0.28 25.88
CA GLU A 119 16.22 0.25 27.18
C GLU A 119 17.70 -0.04 26.90
N THR A 120 18.54 0.99 27.00
CA THR A 120 19.98 0.84 27.10
C THR A 120 20.23 0.02 28.35
N LYS A 121 20.30 -1.31 28.20
CA LYS A 121 20.91 -2.18 29.20
C LYS A 121 22.37 -1.81 29.26
N THR A 122 22.70 -0.87 30.15
CA THR A 122 24.06 -0.67 30.66
C THR A 122 24.53 -2.05 31.13
N THR A 123 25.40 -2.67 30.35
CA THR A 123 26.00 -3.96 30.68
C THR A 123 27.14 -3.69 31.65
N ASP A 124 26.80 -3.45 32.92
CA ASP A 124 27.76 -3.63 34.01
C ASP A 124 27.91 -5.13 34.24
N LYS A 125 29.01 -5.68 33.72
CA LYS A 125 29.47 -7.03 34.08
C LYS A 125 29.91 -7.03 35.54
N VAL A 126 29.08 -7.55 36.44
CA VAL A 126 29.56 -8.18 37.67
C VAL A 126 29.04 -9.62 37.69
N VAL A 127 29.94 -10.53 37.37
CA VAL A 127 29.78 -11.97 37.55
C VAL A 127 30.05 -12.27 39.03
N LYS A 128 29.05 -12.75 39.76
CA LYS A 128 29.25 -13.81 40.76
C LYS A 128 27.96 -14.59 41.03
N ASP A 129 27.83 -15.64 40.21
CA ASP A 129 27.45 -17.00 40.58
C ASP A 129 27.01 -17.26 42.04
N GLN A 130 25.76 -17.70 42.23
CA GLN A 130 25.42 -19.08 42.65
C GLN A 130 23.92 -19.23 42.98
N THR A 131 23.26 -20.15 42.26
CA THR A 131 22.03 -20.88 42.64
C THR A 131 22.48 -22.16 43.36
N PRO A 132 21.73 -22.79 44.29
CA PRO A 132 20.73 -23.77 43.85
C PRO A 132 19.43 -23.90 44.70
N ALA A 133 18.36 -24.14 43.93
CA ALA A 133 17.28 -25.13 44.15
C ALA A 133 16.23 -24.93 45.28
N LYS A 134 14.94 -24.96 44.89
CA LYS A 134 14.00 -26.12 44.97
C LYS A 134 12.54 -25.63 44.77
N GLU A 135 11.95 -25.83 43.59
CA GLU A 135 10.98 -26.90 43.25
C GLU A 135 9.64 -26.83 44.01
N LYS A 136 8.55 -26.46 43.31
CA LYS A 136 7.39 -27.36 43.16
C LYS A 136 6.44 -26.97 42.03
N GLN A 137 6.29 -27.95 41.16
CA GLN A 137 5.38 -28.14 40.04
C GLN A 137 3.91 -28.17 40.48
N LYS A 138 3.01 -27.62 39.66
CA LYS A 138 1.72 -28.28 39.38
C LYS A 138 1.19 -27.91 37.99
N GLU A 139 1.02 -28.99 37.26
CA GLU A 139 0.55 -29.21 35.90
C GLU A 139 -0.98 -29.12 35.82
N ALA A 140 -1.51 -28.54 34.73
CA ALA A 140 -2.65 -29.04 33.96
C ALA A 140 -3.09 -28.00 32.90
N THR A 141 -2.69 -28.21 31.65
CA THR A 141 -3.55 -27.97 30.48
C THR A 141 -4.34 -29.28 30.25
N PRO A 142 -5.53 -29.33 29.60
CA PRO A 142 -5.78 -28.67 28.32
C PRO A 142 -7.25 -28.26 28.02
N LYS A 143 -7.46 -27.33 27.06
CA LYS A 143 -8.36 -27.62 25.93
C LYS A 143 -8.19 -26.62 24.78
N LYS A 144 -7.76 -27.17 23.67
CA LYS A 144 -7.87 -26.62 22.31
C LYS A 144 -9.35 -26.65 21.93
N GLU A 145 -9.96 -25.49 21.69
CA GLU A 145 -11.28 -25.43 21.08
C GLU A 145 -11.27 -24.56 19.82
N ARG A 146 -11.79 -25.19 18.77
CA ARG A 146 -11.65 -24.90 17.35
C ARG A 146 -12.90 -24.13 16.93
N SER A 147 -12.84 -22.80 16.85
CA SER A 147 -13.96 -22.04 16.26
C SER A 147 -13.82 -21.97 14.74
N LYS A 148 -14.61 -22.81 14.10
CA LYS A 148 -14.83 -22.93 12.67
C LYS A 148 -15.83 -21.83 12.26
N TYR A 149 -15.35 -20.72 11.71
CA TYR A 149 -16.18 -19.79 10.92
C TYR A 149 -15.79 -19.91 9.45
N LEU A 150 -16.31 -20.95 8.82
CA LEU A 150 -16.46 -21.06 7.37
C LEU A 150 -17.88 -20.61 7.03
N ILE A 151 -18.05 -19.37 6.62
CA ILE A 151 -19.26 -18.93 5.89
C ILE A 151 -18.80 -18.63 4.46
N PRO A 152 -19.09 -19.49 3.47
CA PRO A 152 -18.91 -19.13 2.07
C PRO A 152 -20.17 -18.39 1.59
N LEU A 153 -20.04 -17.08 1.38
CA LEU A 153 -21.06 -16.25 0.73
C LEU A 153 -20.82 -16.30 -0.79
N ILE A 154 -21.06 -17.47 -1.39
CA ILE A 154 -21.10 -17.66 -2.85
C ILE A 154 -22.58 -17.75 -3.25
N ALA A 155 -23.20 -16.60 -3.51
CA ALA A 155 -24.55 -16.55 -4.11
C ALA A 155 -24.91 -15.16 -4.67
N ILE A 156 -24.09 -14.55 -5.53
CA ILE A 156 -24.51 -13.38 -6.34
C ILE A 156 -24.11 -13.51 -7.84
N GLY A 157 -23.39 -14.57 -8.23
CA GLY A 157 -22.86 -14.72 -9.60
C GLY A 157 -23.75 -15.41 -10.63
N LEU A 158 -25.00 -15.76 -10.33
CA LEU A 158 -25.88 -16.55 -11.23
C LEU A 158 -27.17 -15.85 -11.66
N PHE A 159 -27.31 -14.54 -11.42
CA PHE A 159 -28.47 -13.76 -11.91
C PHE A 159 -28.17 -12.98 -13.21
N GLY A 160 -26.89 -12.76 -13.55
CA GLY A 160 -26.50 -11.99 -14.74
C GLY A 160 -26.59 -12.74 -16.07
N ILE A 161 -26.53 -14.08 -16.06
CA ILE A 161 -26.47 -14.89 -17.29
C ILE A 161 -27.88 -15.16 -17.86
N ALA A 162 -28.93 -15.13 -17.03
CA ALA A 162 -30.31 -15.33 -17.47
C ALA A 162 -30.89 -14.14 -18.27
N LEU A 163 -30.37 -12.93 -18.08
CA LEU A 163 -30.85 -11.73 -18.78
C LEU A 163 -30.26 -11.58 -20.20
N MET A 164 -29.13 -12.23 -20.52
CA MET A 164 -28.57 -12.18 -21.88
C MET A 164 -29.25 -13.16 -22.85
N VAL A 165 -29.74 -14.31 -22.38
CA VAL A 165 -30.40 -15.29 -23.27
C VAL A 165 -31.84 -14.86 -23.60
N GLY A 166 -32.55 -14.23 -22.66
CA GLY A 166 -33.92 -13.75 -22.88
C GLY A 166 -34.04 -12.64 -23.92
N GLY A 167 -33.06 -11.72 -23.98
CA GLY A 167 -33.07 -10.60 -24.92
C GLY A 167 -32.90 -11.02 -26.39
N VAL A 168 -32.11 -12.06 -26.66
CA VAL A 168 -31.84 -12.55 -28.02
C VAL A 168 -33.03 -13.30 -28.63
N VAL A 169 -33.82 -14.00 -27.81
CA VAL A 169 -34.99 -14.75 -28.28
C VAL A 169 -36.18 -13.84 -28.61
N LEU A 170 -36.32 -12.71 -27.92
CA LEU A 170 -37.41 -11.75 -28.17
C LEU A 170 -37.16 -10.83 -29.37
N TRP A 171 -35.91 -10.61 -29.78
CA TRP A 171 -35.59 -9.80 -30.96
C TRP A 171 -35.85 -10.54 -32.28
N ASN A 172 -35.88 -11.88 -32.28
CA ASN A 172 -36.01 -12.69 -33.50
C ASN A 172 -37.47 -13.03 -33.88
N ARG A 173 -38.47 -12.40 -33.23
CA ARG A 173 -39.91 -12.66 -33.47
C ARG A 173 -40.69 -11.44 -33.98
N LYS A 174 -40.05 -10.47 -34.63
CA LYS A 174 -40.74 -9.37 -35.32
C LYS A 174 -40.22 -9.18 -36.73
#